data_AF-F9XPW7-F1
#
_entry.id   AF-F9XPW7-F1
#
_cell.length_a   1.000
_cell.length_b   1.000
_cell.length_c   1.000
_cell.angle_alpha   90.00
_cell.angle_beta   90.00
_cell.angle_gamma   90.00
#
_symmetry.space_group_name_H-M   'P 1'
#
loop_
_entity.id
_entity.type
_entity.pdbx_description
1 polymer ?
#
loop_
_entity_poly.entity_id
_entity_poly.type
_entity_poly.pdbx_seq_one_letter_code
_entity_poly.pdbx_strand_id
1 'polypeptide(L)'
;MATSSPKATLKILMLHGYTQSGHLFAIKTKALKKSLEKAFPAAPKPGHLTQYPGGVELVYPTGPLKLNPAELPGADLDGAADDTDSEAYGWWRRKDVGPGSEPLYADLDSGLRVIAETLKNDGPFAGVIGFSQGGAAAALVASLLDEGRVEAFQRLEKSGSGMPYPPEFLDPSTGKQIHPPLKFAASYSGFRPGHPQYEAFFTPKIQTRMCHFVGSVDTVVSEERVLALAKGSEEGKGRVVYHPGGHFLPASQKQTVAALIGFVREVVEGGGGDAKEEEERAEDMELPF
;
A
#
# COMPACT_ATOMS: atom_id res chain seq x y z
N MET A 1 10.15 8.14 -39.90
CA MET A 1 10.61 7.49 -38.65
C MET A 1 9.37 7.04 -37.91
N ALA A 2 9.20 5.74 -37.66
CA ALA A 2 8.05 5.25 -36.89
C ALA A 2 8.26 5.63 -35.42
N THR A 3 7.43 6.51 -34.89
CA THR A 3 7.37 6.80 -33.45
C THR A 3 6.86 5.53 -32.77
N SER A 4 7.74 4.76 -32.13
CA SER A 4 7.33 3.58 -31.39
C SER A 4 6.38 4.00 -30.27
N SER A 5 5.17 3.44 -30.24
CA SER A 5 4.24 3.65 -29.13
C SER A 5 4.95 3.36 -27.80
N PRO A 6 4.68 4.14 -26.74
CA PRO A 6 5.28 3.89 -25.44
C PRO A 6 4.95 2.47 -24.97
N LYS A 7 5.98 1.73 -24.56
CA LYS A 7 5.82 0.36 -24.03
C LYS A 7 5.05 0.41 -22.71
N ALA A 8 4.13 -0.52 -22.48
CA ALA A 8 3.42 -0.62 -21.21
C ALA A 8 4.40 -0.85 -20.06
N THR A 9 4.26 -0.10 -18.97
CA THR A 9 5.17 -0.09 -17.81
C THR A 9 4.41 -0.53 -16.56
N LEU A 10 5.05 -1.34 -15.71
CA LEU A 10 4.53 -1.72 -14.39
C LEU A 10 4.64 -0.50 -13.47
N LYS A 11 3.63 0.36 -13.46
CA LYS A 11 3.58 1.53 -12.58
C LYS A 11 3.12 1.13 -11.19
N ILE A 12 3.88 1.56 -10.17
CA ILE A 12 3.59 1.30 -8.76
C ILE A 12 3.52 2.64 -8.03
N LEU A 13 2.40 2.89 -7.36
CA LEU A 13 2.19 4.06 -6.52
C LEU A 13 2.85 3.85 -5.16
N MET A 14 3.66 4.80 -4.70
CA MET A 14 4.45 4.69 -3.47
C MET A 14 3.99 5.72 -2.43
N LEU A 15 3.35 5.26 -1.35
CA LEU A 15 2.75 6.12 -0.33
C LEU A 15 3.60 6.15 0.95
N HIS A 16 4.12 7.33 1.29
CA HIS A 16 5.04 7.52 2.42
C HIS A 16 4.36 7.44 3.79
N GLY A 17 5.14 7.25 4.85
CA GLY A 17 4.66 7.28 6.24
C GLY A 17 4.46 8.70 6.78
N TYR A 18 3.87 8.82 7.97
CA TYR A 18 3.74 10.12 8.65
C TYR A 18 5.12 10.76 8.88
N THR A 19 5.19 12.09 8.84
CA THR A 19 6.44 12.89 8.95
C THR A 19 7.47 12.58 7.85
N GLN A 20 7.01 12.23 6.65
CA GLN A 20 7.86 12.03 5.47
C GLN A 20 7.25 12.76 4.28
N SER A 21 8.00 12.86 3.19
CA SER A 21 7.52 13.32 1.88
C SER A 21 7.68 12.21 0.83
N GLY A 22 7.11 12.40 -0.36
CA GLY A 22 7.37 11.53 -1.50
C GLY A 22 8.86 11.50 -1.87
N HIS A 23 9.53 12.64 -1.79
CA HIS A 23 10.97 12.75 -2.04
C HIS A 23 11.80 11.95 -1.02
N LEU A 24 11.57 12.16 0.28
CA LEU A 24 12.25 11.40 1.34
C LEU A 24 11.96 9.90 1.23
N PHE A 25 10.73 9.53 0.89
CA PHE A 25 10.38 8.12 0.74
C PHE A 25 11.11 7.50 -0.45
N ALA A 26 11.22 8.19 -1.59
CA ALA A 26 12.01 7.75 -2.74
C ALA A 26 13.50 7.55 -2.41
N ILE A 27 14.08 8.42 -1.55
CA ILE A 27 15.45 8.25 -1.05
C ILE A 27 15.55 6.99 -0.17
N LYS A 28 14.64 6.84 0.81
CA LYS A 28 14.63 5.71 1.75
C LYS A 28 14.40 4.36 1.05
N THR A 29 13.63 4.33 -0.02
CA THR A 29 13.33 3.11 -0.80
C THR A 29 14.24 2.92 -2.01
N LYS A 30 15.32 3.71 -2.17
CA LYS A 30 16.23 3.63 -3.32
C LYS A 30 16.80 2.22 -3.57
N ALA A 31 17.12 1.47 -2.51
CA ALA A 31 17.60 0.09 -2.62
C ALA A 31 16.50 -0.86 -3.11
N LEU A 32 15.26 -0.67 -2.65
CA LEU A 32 14.09 -1.42 -3.12
C LEU A 32 13.82 -1.11 -4.60
N LYS A 33 13.83 0.17 -4.99
CA LYS A 33 13.67 0.60 -6.38
C LYS A 33 14.64 -0.12 -7.31
N LYS A 34 15.94 -0.12 -6.98
CA LYS A 34 16.96 -0.85 -7.77
C LYS A 34 16.69 -2.35 -7.85
N SER A 35 16.19 -2.94 -6.77
CA SER A 35 15.85 -4.36 -6.73
C SER A 35 14.65 -4.69 -7.61
N LEU A 36 13.62 -3.85 -7.61
CA LEU A 36 12.45 -3.95 -8.50
C LEU A 36 12.85 -3.74 -9.96
N GLU A 37 13.67 -2.74 -10.28
CA GLU A 37 14.18 -2.48 -11.64
C GLU A 37 15.00 -3.65 -12.19
N LYS A 38 15.76 -4.31 -11.31
CA LYS A 38 16.51 -5.53 -11.66
C LYS A 38 15.59 -6.73 -11.86
N ALA A 39 14.55 -6.87 -11.03
CA ALA A 39 13.61 -7.99 -11.09
C ALA A 39 12.61 -7.88 -12.25
N PHE A 40 12.23 -6.66 -12.62
CA PHE A 40 11.25 -6.35 -13.66
C PHE A 40 11.87 -5.42 -14.71
N PRO A 41 12.92 -5.86 -15.42
CA PRO A 41 13.62 -5.03 -16.38
C PRO A 41 12.76 -4.77 -17.63
N ALA A 42 13.07 -3.73 -18.38
CA ALA A 42 12.45 -3.48 -19.69
C ALA A 42 12.87 -4.54 -20.72
N ALA A 43 11.96 -4.90 -21.63
CA ALA A 43 12.22 -5.80 -22.74
C ALA A 43 13.29 -5.23 -23.68
N PRO A 44 14.20 -6.06 -24.23
CA PRO A 44 14.13 -7.53 -24.25
C PRO A 44 14.96 -8.23 -23.15
N LYS A 45 15.31 -7.54 -22.04
CA LYS A 45 16.15 -8.16 -21.00
C LYS A 45 15.49 -9.42 -20.42
N PRO A 46 16.25 -10.50 -20.14
CA PRO A 46 15.71 -11.69 -19.50
C PRO A 46 15.03 -11.36 -18.16
N GLY A 47 13.87 -11.97 -17.90
CA GLY A 47 13.08 -11.74 -16.70
C GLY A 47 12.08 -10.57 -16.76
N HIS A 48 12.02 -9.84 -17.89
CA HIS A 48 10.97 -8.83 -18.11
C HIS A 48 9.57 -9.46 -18.04
N LEU A 49 8.59 -8.68 -17.58
CA LEU A 49 7.19 -9.09 -17.56
C LEU A 49 6.60 -8.88 -18.95
N THR A 50 6.00 -9.91 -19.55
CA THR A 50 5.40 -9.81 -20.90
C THR A 50 4.30 -8.76 -20.98
N GLN A 51 3.51 -8.59 -19.91
CA GLN A 51 2.47 -7.56 -19.81
C GLN A 51 3.03 -6.14 -19.67
N TYR A 52 4.30 -6.00 -19.24
CA TYR A 52 4.94 -4.72 -18.96
C TYR A 52 6.35 -4.63 -19.59
N PRO A 53 6.45 -4.61 -20.94
CA PRO A 53 7.73 -4.58 -21.64
C PRO A 53 8.53 -3.28 -21.42
N GLY A 54 7.94 -2.24 -20.81
CA GLY A 54 8.59 -1.01 -20.40
C GLY A 54 9.39 -1.12 -19.09
N GLY A 55 9.28 -2.24 -18.36
CA GLY A 55 9.89 -2.42 -17.05
C GLY A 55 9.00 -1.89 -15.93
N VAL A 56 9.60 -1.44 -14.82
CA VAL A 56 8.90 -0.91 -13.64
C VAL A 56 9.17 0.58 -13.45
N GLU A 57 8.15 1.31 -13.03
CA GLU A 57 8.21 2.73 -12.67
C GLU A 57 7.54 2.93 -11.33
N LEU A 58 8.15 3.75 -10.47
CA LEU A 58 7.68 4.04 -9.13
C LEU A 58 7.33 5.54 -9.03
N VAL A 59 6.11 5.86 -8.62
CA VAL A 59 5.62 7.25 -8.47
C VAL A 59 5.43 7.57 -7.00
N TYR A 60 6.00 8.68 -6.54
CA TYR A 60 6.08 9.06 -5.13
C TYR A 60 5.38 10.41 -4.88
N PRO A 61 4.04 10.45 -4.76
CA PRO A 61 3.36 11.67 -4.34
C PRO A 61 3.70 12.03 -2.89
N THR A 62 3.60 13.33 -2.59
CA THR A 62 3.70 13.85 -1.22
C THR A 62 2.29 14.13 -0.69
N GLY A 63 2.00 13.67 0.52
CA GLY A 63 0.75 13.93 1.22
C GLY A 63 0.53 15.44 1.40
N PRO A 64 -0.73 15.91 1.39
CA PRO A 64 -1.04 17.34 1.34
C PRO A 64 -0.70 18.06 2.64
N LEU A 65 -0.54 17.32 3.73
CA LEU A 65 -0.51 17.90 5.05
C LEU A 65 0.92 18.21 5.48
N LYS A 66 1.36 19.45 5.31
CA LYS A 66 2.61 19.91 5.94
C LYS A 66 2.43 19.87 7.47
N LEU A 67 3.34 19.16 8.13
CA LEU A 67 3.36 19.00 9.58
C LEU A 67 4.38 19.99 10.15
N ASN A 68 4.02 20.62 11.26
CA ASN A 68 4.96 21.41 12.04
C ASN A 68 5.73 20.47 12.98
N PRO A 69 7.06 20.35 12.87
CA PRO A 69 7.85 19.52 13.78
C PRO A 69 7.65 19.86 15.25
N ALA A 70 7.37 21.12 15.58
CA ALA A 70 7.12 21.57 16.96
C ALA A 70 5.80 21.05 17.55
N GLU A 71 4.87 20.58 16.70
CA GLU A 71 3.57 20.03 17.11
C GLU A 71 3.58 18.49 17.14
N LEU A 72 4.71 17.86 16.81
CA LEU A 72 4.83 16.40 16.79
C LEU A 72 5.11 15.85 18.20
N PRO A 73 4.38 14.81 18.65
CA PRO A 73 4.66 14.15 19.92
C PRO A 73 6.08 13.57 19.95
N GLY A 74 6.89 13.97 20.93
CA GLY A 74 8.26 13.46 21.12
C GLY A 74 9.38 14.25 20.43
N ALA A 75 9.11 15.46 19.91
CA ALA A 75 10.16 16.36 19.49
C ALA A 75 10.93 16.90 20.71
N ASP A 76 12.17 16.45 20.93
CA ASP A 76 13.06 17.04 21.92
C ASP A 76 13.29 18.51 21.54
N LEU A 77 12.86 19.43 22.43
CA LEU A 77 12.85 20.88 22.24
C LEU A 77 14.25 21.53 22.36
N ASP A 78 15.33 20.82 22.06
CA ASP A 78 16.72 21.32 22.18
C ASP A 78 17.35 21.68 20.83
N GLY A 79 16.55 22.21 19.91
CA GLY A 79 17.09 22.72 18.64
C GLY A 79 16.09 22.97 17.52
N ALA A 80 14.82 23.23 17.83
CA ALA A 80 13.85 23.67 16.83
C ALA A 80 14.23 25.08 16.34
N ALA A 81 15.24 25.16 15.49
CA ALA A 81 15.29 26.20 14.48
C ALA A 81 13.98 26.09 13.69
N ASP A 82 13.38 27.25 13.42
CA ASP A 82 12.22 27.44 12.55
C ASP A 82 12.55 26.94 11.14
N ASP A 83 12.62 25.62 10.97
CA ASP A 83 13.02 24.99 9.73
C ASP A 83 11.77 24.83 8.86
N THR A 84 11.42 25.95 8.24
CA THR A 84 10.42 26.04 7.17
C THR A 84 10.68 25.05 6.01
N ASP A 85 11.88 24.43 5.95
CA ASP A 85 12.26 23.40 4.98
C ASP A 85 12.02 21.95 5.44
N SER A 86 11.45 21.73 6.64
CA SER A 86 11.21 20.36 7.13
C SER A 86 10.30 19.54 6.20
N GLU A 87 10.79 18.46 5.59
CA GLU A 87 10.01 17.56 4.71
C GLU A 87 9.04 16.63 5.48
N ALA A 88 8.43 17.14 6.54
CA ALA A 88 7.45 16.42 7.36
C ALA A 88 6.04 16.61 6.77
N TYR A 89 5.54 15.58 6.08
CA TYR A 89 4.17 15.56 5.59
C TYR A 89 3.38 14.35 6.12
N GLY A 90 2.06 14.45 6.04
CA GLY A 90 1.12 13.37 6.32
C GLY A 90 -0.01 13.30 5.29
N TRP A 91 -0.71 12.17 5.28
CA TRP A 91 -1.92 11.97 4.50
C TRP A 91 -3.17 12.46 5.24
N TRP A 92 -3.15 12.36 6.56
CA TRP A 92 -4.21 12.82 7.48
C TRP A 92 -3.65 13.01 8.89
N ARG A 93 -4.41 13.66 9.78
CA ARG A 93 -4.09 13.73 11.22
C ARG A 93 -4.91 12.72 12.01
N ARG A 94 -4.28 12.04 12.95
CA ARG A 94 -4.99 11.30 13.99
C ARG A 94 -5.72 12.28 14.92
N LYS A 95 -7.01 12.05 15.14
CA LYS A 95 -7.85 12.80 16.07
C LYS A 95 -8.45 11.83 17.08
N ASP A 96 -7.90 11.83 18.29
CA ASP A 96 -8.46 11.04 19.39
C ASP A 96 -9.78 11.67 19.86
N VAL A 97 -10.80 10.84 20.06
CA VAL A 97 -12.18 11.28 20.40
C VAL A 97 -12.63 10.87 21.80
N GLY A 98 -11.70 10.38 22.61
CA GLY A 98 -11.93 10.00 23.99
C GLY A 98 -11.12 8.76 24.40
N PRO A 99 -10.93 8.53 25.71
CA PRO A 99 -10.25 7.33 26.20
C PRO A 99 -10.97 6.05 25.75
N GLY A 100 -10.23 5.09 25.21
CA GLY A 100 -10.77 3.80 24.75
C GLY A 100 -11.53 3.83 23.43
N SER A 101 -11.71 5.01 22.82
CA SER A 101 -12.35 5.14 21.52
C SER A 101 -11.35 5.01 20.38
N GLU A 102 -11.77 4.36 19.29
CA GLU A 102 -11.02 4.34 18.04
C GLU A 102 -10.89 5.76 17.45
N PRO A 103 -9.72 6.16 16.95
CA PRO A 103 -9.49 7.52 16.50
C PRO A 103 -10.23 7.84 15.18
N LEU A 104 -10.60 9.10 15.01
CA LEU A 104 -10.95 9.65 13.71
C LEU A 104 -9.69 10.14 13.00
N TYR A 105 -9.79 10.34 11.69
CA TYR A 105 -8.74 10.90 10.85
C TYR A 105 -9.23 12.19 10.20
N ALA A 106 -8.73 13.31 10.72
CA ALA A 106 -8.97 14.63 10.15
C ALA A 106 -8.15 14.78 8.86
N ASP A 107 -8.70 15.49 7.88
CA ASP A 107 -8.08 15.75 6.57
C ASP A 107 -7.87 14.51 5.68
N LEU A 108 -8.52 13.38 6.00
CA LEU A 108 -8.46 12.16 5.19
C LEU A 108 -8.92 12.38 3.74
N ASP A 109 -9.95 13.20 3.54
CA ASP A 109 -10.45 13.58 2.22
C ASP A 109 -9.37 14.27 1.37
N SER A 110 -8.57 15.14 1.99
CA SER A 110 -7.49 15.85 1.31
C SER A 110 -6.37 14.90 0.91
N GLY A 111 -6.00 13.95 1.78
CA GLY A 111 -5.03 12.90 1.45
C GLY A 111 -5.50 12.02 0.30
N LEU A 112 -6.77 11.59 0.35
CA LEU A 112 -7.39 10.78 -0.70
C LEU A 112 -7.51 11.55 -2.02
N ARG A 113 -7.76 12.86 -2.00
CA ARG A 113 -7.78 13.72 -3.20
C ARG A 113 -6.45 13.72 -3.93
N VAL A 114 -5.33 13.95 -3.24
CA VAL A 114 -3.99 13.93 -3.85
C VAL A 114 -3.69 12.56 -4.48
N ILE A 115 -4.09 11.47 -3.80
CA ILE A 115 -3.93 10.12 -4.34
C ILE A 115 -4.79 9.93 -5.61
N ALA A 116 -6.05 10.34 -5.58
CA ALA A 116 -6.95 10.26 -6.73
C ALA A 116 -6.45 11.07 -7.92
N GLU A 117 -5.91 12.27 -7.69
CA GLU A 117 -5.28 13.09 -8.72
C GLU A 117 -4.05 12.40 -9.32
N THR A 118 -3.22 11.77 -8.49
CA THR A 118 -2.06 10.98 -8.95
C THR A 118 -2.51 9.79 -9.80
N LEU A 119 -3.56 9.06 -9.37
CA LEU A 119 -4.13 7.94 -10.13
C LEU A 119 -4.65 8.37 -11.51
N LYS A 120 -5.27 9.55 -11.61
CA LYS A 120 -5.76 10.12 -12.89
C LYS A 120 -4.64 10.55 -13.82
N ASN A 121 -3.66 11.27 -13.28
CA ASN A 121 -2.64 11.95 -14.09
C ASN A 121 -1.52 10.99 -14.51
N ASP A 122 -1.14 10.07 -13.62
CA ASP A 122 0.03 9.22 -13.79
C ASP A 122 -0.33 7.74 -14.01
N GLY A 123 -1.61 7.39 -13.98
CA GLY A 123 -2.09 6.03 -14.17
C GLY A 123 -1.98 5.50 -15.62
N PRO A 124 -2.47 4.26 -15.87
CA PRO A 124 -2.95 3.33 -14.85
C PRO A 124 -1.80 2.71 -14.04
N PHE A 125 -2.03 2.53 -12.75
CA PHE A 125 -1.16 1.85 -11.80
C PHE A 125 -1.52 0.36 -11.71
N ALA A 126 -0.51 -0.50 -11.70
CA ALA A 126 -0.71 -1.93 -11.48
C ALA A 126 -0.86 -2.27 -9.99
N GLY A 127 -0.22 -1.48 -9.12
CA GLY A 127 -0.33 -1.67 -7.68
C GLY A 127 0.13 -0.47 -6.87
N VAL A 128 -0.04 -0.59 -5.55
CA VAL A 128 0.33 0.44 -4.57
C VAL A 128 1.17 -0.18 -3.46
N ILE A 129 2.20 0.52 -3.02
CA ILE A 129 3.04 0.12 -1.88
C ILE A 129 3.08 1.29 -0.91
N GLY A 130 2.85 1.02 0.37
CA GLY A 130 2.88 2.05 1.39
C GLY A 130 3.59 1.65 2.67
N PHE A 131 4.07 2.64 3.41
CA PHE A 131 4.69 2.47 4.73
C PHE A 131 3.91 3.22 5.82
N SER A 132 3.67 2.58 6.98
CA SER A 132 3.01 3.16 8.16
C SER A 132 1.64 3.76 7.79
N GLN A 133 1.44 5.08 7.96
CA GLN A 133 0.24 5.77 7.46
C GLN A 133 0.00 5.54 5.96
N GLY A 134 1.05 5.54 5.13
CA GLY A 134 0.96 5.19 3.72
C GLY A 134 0.61 3.72 3.49
N GLY A 135 0.97 2.81 4.40
CA GLY A 135 0.58 1.39 4.34
C GLY A 135 -0.90 1.19 4.61
N ALA A 136 -1.46 1.95 5.56
CA ALA A 136 -2.91 2.05 5.73
C ALA A 136 -3.55 2.64 4.46
N ALA A 137 -3.01 3.74 3.94
CA ALA A 137 -3.52 4.40 2.73
C ALA A 137 -3.52 3.46 1.52
N ALA A 138 -2.48 2.64 1.34
CA ALA A 138 -2.39 1.64 0.28
C ALA A 138 -3.57 0.66 0.32
N ALA A 139 -3.95 0.19 1.50
CA ALA A 139 -5.11 -0.67 1.67
C ALA A 139 -6.44 0.06 1.43
N LEU A 140 -6.57 1.31 1.87
CA LEU A 140 -7.76 2.13 1.60
C LEU A 140 -7.94 2.36 0.10
N VAL A 141 -6.86 2.66 -0.63
CA VAL A 141 -6.89 2.86 -2.09
C VAL A 141 -7.26 1.56 -2.81
N ALA A 142 -6.64 0.44 -2.42
CA ALA A 142 -6.99 -0.88 -2.95
C ALA A 142 -8.49 -1.19 -2.76
N SER A 143 -8.99 -0.98 -1.54
CA SER A 143 -10.42 -1.09 -1.23
C SER A 143 -11.27 -0.20 -2.12
N LEU A 144 -10.94 1.09 -2.21
CA LEU A 144 -11.72 2.09 -2.96
C LEU A 144 -11.86 1.73 -4.43
N LEU A 145 -10.87 1.06 -5.01
CA LEU A 145 -10.86 0.66 -6.41
C LEU A 145 -11.42 -0.74 -6.66
N ASP A 146 -11.78 -1.51 -5.62
CA ASP A 146 -12.46 -2.79 -5.78
C ASP A 146 -13.86 -2.60 -6.39
N GLU A 147 -14.33 -3.61 -7.11
CA GLU A 147 -15.70 -3.66 -7.62
C GLU A 147 -16.73 -3.75 -6.47
N GLY A 148 -17.86 -3.06 -6.62
CA GLY A 148 -18.92 -3.04 -5.60
C GLY A 148 -18.65 -2.14 -4.39
N ARG A 149 -17.51 -1.42 -4.38
CA ARG A 149 -17.13 -0.59 -3.23
C ARG A 149 -18.02 0.64 -3.08
N VAL A 150 -18.43 1.25 -4.19
CA VAL A 150 -19.30 2.45 -4.16
C VAL A 150 -20.62 2.13 -3.44
N GLU A 151 -21.23 0.99 -3.77
CA GLU A 151 -22.47 0.50 -3.17
C GLU A 151 -22.29 0.18 -1.67
N ALA A 152 -21.13 -0.36 -1.29
CA ALA A 152 -20.82 -0.66 0.10
C ALA A 152 -20.77 0.60 0.97
N PHE A 153 -20.14 1.68 0.48
CA PHE A 153 -20.13 2.99 1.14
C PHE A 153 -21.54 3.57 1.23
N GLN A 154 -22.29 3.60 0.12
CA GLN A 154 -23.67 4.11 0.10
C GLN A 154 -24.59 3.39 1.09
N ARG A 155 -24.42 2.07 1.25
CA ARG A 155 -25.20 1.27 2.21
C ARG A 155 -24.90 1.67 3.65
N LEU A 156 -23.62 1.83 4.02
CA LEU A 156 -23.24 2.18 5.39
C LEU A 156 -23.51 3.65 5.71
N GLU A 157 -23.37 4.55 4.75
CA GLU A 157 -23.79 5.95 4.88
C GLU A 157 -25.28 6.05 5.20
N LYS A 158 -26.15 5.35 4.44
CA LYS A 158 -27.61 5.31 4.69
C LYS A 158 -27.98 4.74 6.06
N SER A 159 -27.14 3.89 6.65
CA SER A 159 -27.33 3.35 7.99
C SER A 159 -26.95 4.33 9.12
N GLY A 160 -26.36 5.49 8.77
CA GLY A 160 -25.90 6.50 9.73
C GLY A 160 -24.58 6.20 10.41
N SER A 161 -23.87 5.15 9.99
CA SER A 161 -22.64 4.66 10.64
C SER A 161 -21.37 4.80 9.79
N GLY A 162 -21.49 5.00 8.47
CA GLY A 162 -20.38 5.09 7.53
C GLY A 162 -20.14 6.50 6.99
N MET A 163 -18.89 6.79 6.61
CA MET A 163 -18.57 7.99 5.82
C MET A 163 -19.04 7.84 4.35
N PRO A 164 -19.27 8.94 3.61
CA PRO A 164 -19.58 8.88 2.18
C PRO A 164 -18.41 8.32 1.36
N TYR A 165 -18.71 7.76 0.18
CA TYR A 165 -17.67 7.36 -0.77
C TYR A 165 -16.89 8.61 -1.24
N PRO A 166 -15.54 8.59 -1.23
CA PRO A 166 -14.73 9.72 -1.67
C PRO A 166 -15.02 10.12 -3.13
N PRO A 167 -15.64 11.29 -3.39
CA PRO A 167 -16.08 11.67 -4.74
C PRO A 167 -14.91 11.83 -5.72
N GLU A 168 -13.71 12.11 -5.24
CA GLU A 168 -12.50 12.26 -6.05
C GLU A 168 -12.12 10.98 -6.80
N PHE A 169 -12.54 9.82 -6.27
CA PHE A 169 -12.37 8.50 -6.89
C PHE A 169 -13.44 8.17 -7.94
N LEU A 170 -14.37 9.08 -8.21
CA LEU A 170 -15.35 8.97 -9.29
C LEU A 170 -15.05 9.98 -10.39
N ASP A 171 -15.25 9.54 -11.64
CA ASP A 171 -15.27 10.43 -12.78
C ASP A 171 -16.59 11.23 -12.75
N PRO A 172 -16.54 12.58 -12.74
CA PRO A 172 -17.72 13.41 -12.56
C PRO A 172 -18.70 13.33 -13.74
N SER A 173 -18.25 12.89 -14.92
CA SER A 173 -19.09 12.78 -16.11
C SER A 173 -19.81 11.44 -16.21
N THR A 174 -19.19 10.36 -15.71
CA THR A 174 -19.73 8.99 -15.84
C THR A 174 -20.20 8.38 -14.52
N GLY A 175 -19.78 8.94 -13.37
CA GLY A 175 -20.03 8.37 -12.04
C GLY A 175 -19.28 7.06 -11.77
N LYS A 176 -18.40 6.63 -12.67
CA LYS A 176 -17.59 5.41 -12.53
C LYS A 176 -16.30 5.68 -11.78
N GLN A 177 -15.69 4.64 -11.20
CA GLN A 177 -14.36 4.74 -10.62
C GLN A 177 -13.34 5.24 -11.65
N ILE A 178 -12.45 6.14 -11.22
CA ILE A 178 -11.46 6.85 -12.05
C ILE A 178 -10.31 5.95 -12.54
N HIS A 179 -10.22 4.75 -11.96
CA HIS A 179 -9.12 3.84 -12.15
C HIS A 179 -9.66 2.41 -12.01
N PRO A 180 -9.19 1.43 -12.82
CA PRO A 180 -9.57 0.04 -12.64
C PRO A 180 -9.10 -0.51 -11.29
N PRO A 181 -9.60 -1.67 -10.83
CA PRO A 181 -9.04 -2.34 -9.66
C PRO A 181 -7.52 -2.53 -9.78
N LEU A 182 -6.80 -2.31 -8.68
CA LEU A 182 -5.36 -2.59 -8.64
C LEU A 182 -5.14 -4.10 -8.71
N LYS A 183 -4.04 -4.52 -9.34
CA LYS A 183 -3.67 -5.95 -9.33
C LYS A 183 -3.19 -6.36 -7.94
N PHE A 184 -2.41 -5.51 -7.29
CA PHE A 184 -1.89 -5.77 -5.95
C PHE A 184 -1.74 -4.52 -5.10
N ALA A 185 -1.61 -4.73 -3.80
CA ALA A 185 -1.17 -3.72 -2.86
C ALA A 185 -0.21 -4.34 -1.82
N ALA A 186 0.76 -3.56 -1.34
CA ALA A 186 1.65 -3.96 -0.26
C ALA A 186 1.67 -2.92 0.86
N SER A 187 1.55 -3.39 2.09
CA SER A 187 1.46 -2.57 3.30
C SER A 187 2.61 -2.91 4.25
N TYR A 188 3.54 -1.98 4.45
CA TYR A 188 4.61 -2.10 5.43
C TYR A 188 4.23 -1.37 6.72
N SER A 189 4.09 -2.10 7.83
CA SER A 189 3.64 -1.54 9.11
C SER A 189 2.35 -0.70 9.00
N GLY A 190 1.48 -1.02 8.04
CA GLY A 190 0.17 -0.36 7.92
C GLY A 190 -0.86 -0.97 8.87
N PHE A 191 -1.94 -0.23 9.09
CA PHE A 191 -2.96 -0.61 10.06
C PHE A 191 -4.37 -0.38 9.51
N ARG A 192 -5.34 -1.11 10.05
CA ARG A 192 -6.77 -0.87 9.81
C ARG A 192 -7.25 0.31 10.66
N PRO A 193 -7.88 1.34 10.08
CA PRO A 193 -8.69 2.30 10.83
C PRO A 193 -9.80 1.57 11.60
N GLY A 194 -9.85 1.71 12.93
CA GLY A 194 -10.81 0.95 13.76
C GLY A 194 -12.17 1.63 13.94
N HIS A 195 -12.29 2.93 13.70
CA HIS A 195 -13.55 3.64 13.93
C HIS A 195 -14.64 3.17 12.95
N PRO A 196 -15.90 2.91 13.39
CA PRO A 196 -16.96 2.36 12.55
C PRO A 196 -17.24 3.10 11.24
N GLN A 197 -16.99 4.41 11.20
CA GLN A 197 -17.12 5.21 9.98
C GLN A 197 -16.29 4.69 8.79
N TYR A 198 -15.21 3.96 9.07
CA TYR A 198 -14.29 3.40 8.07
C TYR A 198 -14.64 1.97 7.67
N GLU A 199 -15.75 1.41 8.16
CA GLU A 199 -16.07 0.00 7.92
C GLU A 199 -16.32 -0.30 6.43
N ALA A 200 -16.77 0.68 5.66
CA ALA A 200 -17.01 0.54 4.22
C ALA A 200 -15.75 0.18 3.42
N PHE A 201 -14.56 0.46 3.95
CA PHE A 201 -13.29 0.05 3.35
C PHE A 201 -12.99 -1.46 3.50
N PHE A 202 -13.62 -2.12 4.47
CA PHE A 202 -13.30 -3.51 4.84
C PHE A 202 -14.48 -4.46 4.72
N THR A 203 -15.68 -3.93 4.45
CA THR A 203 -16.91 -4.69 4.22
C THR A 203 -17.58 -4.26 2.91
N PRO A 204 -17.53 -5.08 1.84
CA PRO A 204 -16.92 -6.41 1.77
C PRO A 204 -15.39 -6.38 1.93
N LYS A 205 -14.79 -7.54 2.22
CA LYS A 205 -13.33 -7.67 2.33
C LYS A 205 -12.63 -7.17 1.07
N ILE A 206 -11.38 -6.72 1.21
CA ILE A 206 -10.56 -6.20 0.11
C ILE A 206 -10.29 -7.34 -0.88
N GLN A 207 -10.72 -7.15 -2.12
CA GLN A 207 -10.60 -8.12 -3.22
C GLN A 207 -9.25 -8.02 -3.93
N THR A 208 -8.64 -6.84 -3.92
CA THR A 208 -7.26 -6.65 -4.38
C THR A 208 -6.30 -7.53 -3.57
N ARG A 209 -5.34 -8.18 -4.24
CA ARG A 209 -4.32 -9.02 -3.58
C ARG A 209 -3.42 -8.16 -2.69
N MET A 210 -3.27 -8.53 -1.43
CA MET A 210 -2.54 -7.75 -0.43
C MET A 210 -1.33 -8.51 0.12
N CYS A 211 -0.18 -7.84 0.27
CA CYS A 211 0.98 -8.33 1.00
C CYS A 211 1.29 -7.40 2.19
N HIS A 212 1.26 -7.94 3.40
CA HIS A 212 1.42 -7.19 4.65
C HIS A 212 2.76 -7.53 5.28
N PHE A 213 3.58 -6.52 5.54
CA PHE A 213 4.88 -6.67 6.19
C PHE A 213 4.80 -6.24 7.65
N VAL A 214 5.19 -7.15 8.54
CA VAL A 214 5.18 -6.98 10.00
C VAL A 214 6.61 -6.90 10.52
N GLY A 215 6.93 -5.82 11.23
CA GLY A 215 8.17 -5.71 11.99
C GLY A 215 8.02 -6.39 13.35
N SER A 216 8.80 -7.43 13.62
CA SER A 216 8.70 -8.23 14.85
C SER A 216 9.04 -7.44 16.13
N VAL A 217 9.69 -6.28 16.02
CA VAL A 217 10.00 -5.39 17.15
C VAL A 217 9.45 -3.96 16.92
N ASP A 218 8.40 -3.83 16.11
CA ASP A 218 7.72 -2.55 15.85
C ASP A 218 6.94 -2.09 17.09
N THR A 219 7.39 -0.99 17.68
CA THR A 219 6.76 -0.37 18.87
C THR A 219 5.78 0.75 18.53
N VAL A 220 5.67 1.14 17.26
CA VAL A 220 4.81 2.23 16.79
C VAL A 220 3.48 1.68 16.28
N VAL A 221 3.52 0.61 15.51
CA VAL A 221 2.34 -0.14 15.04
C VAL A 221 2.50 -1.58 15.48
N SER A 222 1.71 -1.97 16.49
CA SER A 222 1.73 -3.33 17.01
C SER A 222 1.37 -4.36 15.93
N GLU A 223 1.91 -5.57 16.07
CA GLU A 223 1.58 -6.70 15.21
C GLU A 223 0.06 -6.91 15.09
N GLU A 224 -0.67 -6.84 16.20
CA GLU A 224 -2.13 -6.97 16.22
C GLU A 224 -2.81 -6.01 15.24
N ARG A 225 -2.37 -4.75 15.16
CA ARG A 225 -2.95 -3.74 14.26
C ARG A 225 -2.65 -4.03 12.80
N VAL A 226 -1.47 -4.58 12.49
CA VAL A 226 -1.13 -5.02 11.13
C VAL A 226 -1.95 -6.27 10.76
N LEU A 227 -2.08 -7.23 11.67
CA LEU A 227 -2.88 -8.44 11.46
C LEU A 227 -4.37 -8.13 11.33
N ALA A 228 -4.89 -7.11 12.03
CA ALA A 228 -6.26 -6.63 11.87
C ALA A 228 -6.51 -6.09 10.45
N LEU A 229 -5.52 -5.44 9.83
CA LEU A 229 -5.56 -5.06 8.42
C LEU A 229 -5.51 -6.28 7.51
N ALA A 230 -4.64 -7.25 7.80
CA ALA A 230 -4.52 -8.48 7.02
C ALA A 230 -5.82 -9.30 6.98
N LYS A 231 -6.54 -9.37 8.10
CA LYS A 231 -7.86 -10.01 8.21
C LYS A 231 -8.95 -9.33 7.36
N GLY A 232 -8.73 -8.07 6.97
CA GLY A 232 -9.60 -7.32 6.07
C GLY A 232 -9.47 -7.70 4.59
N SER A 233 -8.46 -8.50 4.22
CA SER A 233 -8.32 -9.06 2.87
C SER A 233 -9.22 -10.28 2.67
N GLU A 234 -9.72 -10.46 1.46
CA GLU A 234 -10.46 -11.65 1.06
C GLU A 234 -9.62 -12.93 1.30
N GLU A 235 -10.32 -14.04 1.56
CA GLU A 235 -9.66 -15.32 1.82
C GLU A 235 -8.77 -15.73 0.64
N GLY A 236 -7.58 -16.25 0.96
CA GLY A 236 -6.56 -16.58 -0.03
C GLY A 236 -5.93 -15.37 -0.73
N LYS A 237 -6.36 -14.12 -0.47
CA LYS A 237 -5.82 -12.90 -1.12
C LYS A 237 -4.88 -12.05 -0.26
N GLY A 238 -4.77 -12.35 1.03
CA GLY A 238 -3.79 -11.72 1.93
C GLY A 238 -2.55 -12.61 2.16
N ARG A 239 -1.35 -12.03 2.05
CA ARG A 239 -0.07 -12.63 2.47
C ARG A 239 0.53 -11.82 3.61
N VAL A 240 1.07 -12.48 4.63
CA VAL A 240 1.80 -11.83 5.74
C VAL A 240 3.26 -12.23 5.67
N VAL A 241 4.16 -11.25 5.80
CA VAL A 241 5.62 -11.43 5.78
C VAL A 241 6.22 -10.75 7.01
N TYR A 242 6.98 -11.49 7.80
CA TYR A 242 7.67 -10.94 8.97
C TYR A 242 9.09 -10.50 8.62
N HIS A 243 9.55 -9.42 9.25
CA HIS A 243 10.95 -9.04 9.29
C HIS A 243 11.39 -8.72 10.73
N PRO A 244 12.66 -8.98 11.09
CA PRO A 244 13.15 -8.83 12.48
C PRO A 244 13.36 -7.37 12.92
N GLY A 245 12.82 -6.40 12.19
CA GLY A 245 13.05 -4.97 12.40
C GLY A 245 11.94 -4.27 13.19
N GLY A 246 12.20 -3.02 13.59
CA GLY A 246 11.20 -2.12 14.17
C GLY A 246 10.37 -1.41 13.11
N HIS A 247 9.96 -0.16 13.38
CA HIS A 247 9.08 0.62 12.52
C HIS A 247 9.78 1.23 11.29
N PHE A 248 10.09 0.41 10.28
CA PHE A 248 10.67 0.87 9.02
C PHE A 248 10.37 -0.09 7.86
N LEU A 249 10.49 0.41 6.63
CA LEU A 249 10.45 -0.42 5.42
C LEU A 249 11.86 -0.98 5.14
N PRO A 250 12.08 -2.30 5.20
CA PRO A 250 13.41 -2.91 5.06
C PRO A 250 13.86 -3.00 3.59
N ALA A 251 14.13 -1.85 2.97
CA ALA A 251 14.35 -1.68 1.53
C ALA A 251 15.56 -2.44 0.95
N SER A 252 16.52 -2.84 1.79
CA SER A 252 17.73 -3.58 1.40
C SER A 252 17.79 -5.00 1.96
N GLN A 253 16.81 -5.42 2.76
CA GLN A 253 16.82 -6.74 3.36
C GLN A 253 16.40 -7.79 2.34
N LYS A 254 17.34 -8.67 1.98
CA LYS A 254 17.21 -9.61 0.86
C LYS A 254 15.93 -10.45 0.92
N GLN A 255 15.60 -11.03 2.07
CA GLN A 255 14.44 -11.91 2.25
C GLN A 255 13.14 -11.13 2.03
N THR A 256 13.02 -9.96 2.65
CA THR A 256 11.81 -9.14 2.60
C THR A 256 11.58 -8.53 1.22
N VAL A 257 12.65 -8.10 0.56
CA VAL A 257 12.61 -7.64 -0.83
C VAL A 257 12.27 -8.78 -1.79
N ALA A 258 12.84 -9.97 -1.60
CA ALA A 258 12.51 -11.14 -2.41
C ALA A 258 11.04 -11.55 -2.24
N ALA A 259 10.49 -11.48 -1.03
CA ALA A 259 9.08 -11.77 -0.77
C ALA A 259 8.15 -10.80 -1.53
N LEU A 260 8.46 -9.50 -1.55
CA LEU A 260 7.72 -8.53 -2.35
C LEU A 260 7.82 -8.82 -3.85
N ILE A 261 9.03 -9.07 -4.36
CA ILE A 261 9.26 -9.37 -5.79
C ILE A 261 8.48 -10.63 -6.21
N GLY A 262 8.57 -11.69 -5.41
CA GLY A 262 7.84 -12.94 -5.67
C GLY A 262 6.33 -12.72 -5.69
N PHE A 263 5.80 -11.98 -4.71
CA PHE A 263 4.39 -11.62 -4.65
C PHE A 263 3.93 -10.81 -5.88
N VAL A 264 4.67 -9.77 -6.27
CA VAL A 264 4.32 -8.95 -7.44
C VAL A 264 4.35 -9.80 -8.71
N ARG A 265 5.36 -10.66 -8.88
CA ARG A 265 5.46 -11.54 -10.04
C ARG A 265 4.27 -12.51 -10.12
N GLU A 266 3.98 -13.21 -9.03
CA GLU A 266 2.88 -14.15 -8.92
C GLU A 266 1.54 -13.51 -9.31
N VAL A 267 1.26 -12.32 -8.79
CA VAL A 267 0.00 -11.60 -9.08
C VAL A 267 -0.05 -11.13 -10.53
N VAL A 268 1.05 -10.61 -11.07
CA VAL A 268 1.08 -10.10 -12.44
C VAL A 268 1.00 -11.24 -13.46
N GLU A 269 1.75 -12.32 -13.27
CA GLU A 269 1.83 -13.44 -14.21
C GLU A 269 0.65 -14.43 -14.06
N GLY A 270 -0.19 -14.28 -13.02
CA GLY A 270 -1.41 -15.07 -12.84
C GLY A 270 -1.21 -16.40 -12.11
N GLY A 271 -0.13 -16.56 -11.35
CA GLY A 271 0.27 -17.81 -10.68
C GLY A 271 -0.51 -18.17 -9.40
N GLY A 272 -1.75 -17.71 -9.25
CA GLY A 272 -2.56 -17.88 -8.05
C GLY A 272 -3.66 -18.95 -8.16
N GLY A 273 -3.42 -20.04 -8.88
CA GLY A 273 -4.30 -21.21 -8.89
C GLY A 273 -3.65 -22.37 -8.16
N ASP A 274 -4.26 -22.82 -7.06
CA ASP A 274 -4.01 -24.04 -6.30
C ASP A 274 -2.73 -24.81 -6.68
N ALA A 275 -1.62 -24.47 -6.03
CA ALA A 275 -0.55 -25.43 -5.88
C ALA A 275 -1.09 -26.53 -4.97
N LYS A 276 -1.54 -27.64 -5.56
CA LYS A 276 -1.73 -28.91 -4.84
C LYS A 276 -0.46 -29.16 -4.05
N GLU A 277 -0.59 -29.22 -2.74
CA GLU A 277 0.40 -29.85 -1.86
C GLU A 277 0.53 -31.31 -2.31
N GLU A 278 1.50 -31.60 -3.17
CA GLU A 278 2.09 -32.94 -3.19
C GLU A 278 2.99 -33.02 -1.96
N GLU A 279 2.42 -33.53 -0.86
CA GLU A 279 3.20 -34.17 0.19
C GLU A 279 4.00 -35.31 -0.46
N GLU A 280 5.27 -35.07 -0.79
CA GLU A 280 6.24 -36.15 -0.94
C GLU A 280 6.40 -36.82 0.44
N ARG A 281 5.64 -37.90 0.61
CA ARG A 281 5.68 -38.79 1.76
C ARG A 281 7.08 -39.39 1.87
N ALA A 282 7.85 -38.91 2.85
CA ALA A 282 9.22 -39.37 3.15
C ALA A 282 9.26 -40.77 3.80
N GLU A 283 8.57 -41.76 3.23
CA GLU A 283 8.56 -43.14 3.73
C GLU A 283 9.24 -44.17 2.79
N ASP A 284 9.75 -43.77 1.62
CA ASP A 284 10.40 -44.68 0.65
C ASP A 284 11.90 -44.39 0.38
N MET A 285 12.65 -43.91 1.37
CA MET A 285 14.12 -43.97 1.31
C MET A 285 14.60 -45.30 1.91
N GLU A 286 14.56 -46.37 1.10
CA GLU A 286 15.40 -47.55 1.34
C GLU A 286 16.87 -47.11 1.36
N LEU A 287 17.51 -47.24 2.54
CA LEU A 287 18.94 -47.02 2.71
C LEU A 287 19.71 -48.17 2.04
N PRO A 288 20.60 -47.92 1.08
CA PRO A 288 21.47 -48.95 0.55
C PRO A 288 22.64 -49.19 1.51
N PHE A 289 22.60 -50.38 2.13
CA PHE A 289 23.66 -51.16 2.79
C PHE A 289 24.27 -50.61 4.10
#